data_AF-A0A8J4CGJ8-F1
#
_entry.id   AF-A0A8J4CGJ8-F1
#
_cell.length_a   1.000
_cell.length_b   1.000
_cell.length_c   1.000
_cell.angle_alpha   90.00
_cell.angle_beta   90.00
_cell.angle_gamma   90.00
#
_symmetry.space_group_name_H-M   'P 1'
#
loop_
_entity.id
_entity.type
_entity.pdbx_description
1 polymer ?
#
loop_
_entity_poly.entity_id
_entity_poly.type
_entity_poly.pdbx_seq_one_letter_code
_entity_poly.pdbx_strand_id
1 'polypeptide(L)'
;MVPSDAVRQAKPVPVHVTSVVTDSSEASEAARRDTNGSNGKLPLVVVYHDIFNLISIAWLNASNFYYLATGQGFQIFYLSTMLYFVADLIYVGVVPRSVKSPLVILAHHVITALYVLIPYHYPQYEWCMSYCMLVEVNTWLLIAKRTVRSVVLEALFYVTWVLLRNIYYPYLIWVFYKEWLKETRSCGTPWNPILTTPIFQTALTGLNYYWTVSLLLKPKKSKQL
;
A
#
# COMPACT_ATOMS: atom_id res chain seq x y z
N MET A 1 57.91 -39.33 -24.47
CA MET A 1 57.25 -40.46 -23.77
C MET A 1 56.92 -39.99 -22.36
N VAL A 2 55.66 -39.68 -22.10
CA VAL A 2 55.13 -39.27 -20.79
C VAL A 2 53.92 -40.19 -20.51
N PRO A 3 53.77 -40.78 -19.32
CA PRO A 3 52.71 -41.74 -19.06
C PRO A 3 51.37 -41.04 -18.81
N SER A 4 50.32 -41.67 -19.33
CA SER A 4 48.91 -41.33 -19.13
C SER A 4 48.45 -41.85 -17.77
N ASP A 5 48.18 -40.95 -16.82
CA ASP A 5 47.56 -41.31 -15.54
C ASP A 5 46.03 -41.23 -15.62
N ALA A 6 45.43 -42.35 -15.19
CA ALA A 6 44.02 -42.67 -15.27
C ALA A 6 43.17 -41.86 -14.27
N VAL A 7 42.15 -41.16 -14.78
CA VAL A 7 41.11 -40.53 -13.97
C VAL A 7 40.06 -41.58 -13.57
N ARG A 8 40.10 -42.03 -12.31
CA ARG A 8 39.04 -42.84 -11.68
C ARG A 8 37.78 -41.99 -11.50
N GLN A 9 36.72 -42.30 -12.24
CA GLN A 9 35.38 -41.76 -11.98
C GLN A 9 34.75 -42.49 -10.77
N ALA A 10 34.45 -41.74 -9.72
CA ALA A 10 33.68 -42.23 -8.58
C ALA A 10 32.17 -42.22 -8.91
N LYS A 11 31.47 -43.32 -8.61
CA LYS A 11 30.02 -43.44 -8.74
C LYS A 11 29.31 -42.56 -7.69
N PRO A 12 28.27 -41.79 -8.08
CA PRO A 12 27.47 -41.03 -7.12
C PRO A 12 26.64 -41.97 -6.23
N VAL A 13 26.64 -41.66 -4.93
CA VAL A 13 25.81 -42.31 -3.91
C VAL A 13 24.39 -41.74 -4.00
N PRO A 14 23.34 -42.58 -4.03
CA PRO A 14 21.96 -42.11 -4.10
C PRO A 14 21.56 -41.45 -2.77
N VAL A 15 21.22 -40.17 -2.84
CA VAL A 15 20.64 -39.41 -1.72
C VAL A 15 19.15 -39.73 -1.66
N HIS A 16 18.72 -40.48 -0.64
CA HIS A 16 17.30 -40.67 -0.33
C HIS A 16 16.72 -39.36 0.21
N VAL A 17 15.99 -38.65 -0.63
CA VAL A 17 15.19 -37.48 -0.24
C VAL A 17 13.88 -37.99 0.37
N THR A 18 13.78 -37.95 1.69
CA THR A 18 12.53 -38.22 2.41
C THR A 18 11.61 -37.00 2.25
N SER A 19 10.71 -37.05 1.28
CA SER A 19 9.68 -36.02 1.12
C SER A 19 8.69 -36.11 2.28
N VAL A 20 8.81 -35.21 3.25
CA VAL A 20 7.79 -34.98 4.27
C VAL A 20 6.59 -34.33 3.57
N VAL A 21 5.62 -35.16 3.18
CA VAL A 21 4.30 -34.72 2.73
C VAL A 21 3.57 -34.23 3.98
N THR A 22 3.71 -32.94 4.30
CA THR A 22 2.80 -32.28 5.24
C THR A 22 1.45 -32.16 4.56
N ASP A 23 0.44 -32.72 5.23
CA ASP A 23 -0.92 -32.88 4.71
C ASP A 23 -1.61 -31.51 4.60
N SER A 24 -1.36 -30.81 3.50
CA SER A 24 -1.99 -29.53 3.13
C SER A 24 -3.52 -29.60 2.97
N SER A 25 -4.09 -30.80 3.09
CA SER A 25 -5.52 -31.10 3.05
C SER A 25 -6.27 -30.49 4.24
N GLU A 26 -5.75 -30.61 5.47
CA GLU A 26 -6.49 -30.21 6.68
C GLU A 26 -6.58 -28.69 6.86
N ALA A 27 -5.52 -27.96 6.48
CA ALA A 27 -5.54 -26.49 6.49
C ALA A 27 -6.49 -25.91 5.42
N SER A 28 -6.69 -26.62 4.32
CA SER A 28 -7.60 -26.25 3.23
C SER A 28 -9.07 -26.52 3.59
N GLU A 29 -9.36 -27.61 4.32
CA GLU A 29 -10.72 -27.93 4.79
C GLU A 29 -11.19 -27.01 5.92
N ALA A 30 -10.31 -26.62 6.85
CA ALA A 30 -10.63 -25.65 7.89
C ALA A 30 -11.01 -24.27 7.30
N ALA A 31 -10.35 -23.86 6.21
CA ALA A 31 -10.67 -22.61 5.51
C ALA A 31 -11.98 -22.68 4.71
N ARG A 32 -12.42 -23.88 4.28
CA ARG A 32 -13.68 -24.07 3.55
C ARG A 32 -14.91 -24.13 4.46
N ARG A 33 -14.81 -24.68 5.68
CA ARG A 33 -15.96 -24.82 6.59
C ARG A 33 -16.53 -23.49 7.12
N ASP A 34 -15.75 -22.40 7.13
CA ASP A 34 -16.22 -21.08 7.56
C ASP A 34 -17.14 -20.37 6.54
N THR A 35 -17.32 -20.91 5.33
CA THR A 35 -18.04 -20.22 4.25
C THR A 35 -19.54 -20.50 4.15
N ASN A 36 -20.09 -21.44 4.94
CA ASN A 36 -21.42 -21.98 4.67
C ASN A 36 -22.57 -21.55 5.61
N GLY A 37 -22.42 -20.50 6.43
CA GLY A 37 -23.56 -20.10 7.28
C GLY A 37 -23.55 -18.75 7.98
N SER A 38 -22.51 -17.92 7.84
CA SER A 38 -22.50 -16.63 8.54
C SER A 38 -23.22 -15.55 7.72
N ASN A 39 -24.35 -15.08 8.27
CA ASN A 39 -25.13 -13.92 7.85
C ASN A 39 -24.26 -12.70 7.48
N GLY A 40 -23.73 -12.59 6.26
CA GLY A 40 -23.20 -11.37 5.59
C GLY A 40 -22.31 -10.39 6.38
N LYS A 41 -21.90 -10.72 7.61
CA LYS A 41 -21.23 -9.86 8.56
C LYS A 41 -19.74 -10.05 8.37
N LEU A 42 -19.02 -8.93 8.29
CA LEU A 42 -17.57 -8.95 8.22
C LEU A 42 -17.01 -9.57 9.51
N PRO A 43 -15.88 -10.31 9.43
CA PRO A 43 -15.17 -10.76 10.62
C PRO A 43 -14.90 -9.58 11.56
N LEU A 44 -15.05 -9.77 12.88
CA LEU A 44 -14.89 -8.69 13.87
C LEU A 44 -13.53 -7.97 13.74
N VAL A 45 -12.48 -8.72 13.42
CA VAL A 45 -11.13 -8.17 13.18
C VAL A 45 -11.09 -7.13 12.05
N VAL A 46 -11.85 -7.34 10.98
CA VAL A 46 -11.95 -6.39 9.86
C VAL A 46 -12.73 -5.15 10.30
N VAL A 47 -13.79 -5.34 11.11
CA VAL A 47 -14.60 -4.24 11.63
C VAL A 47 -13.77 -3.34 12.55
N TYR A 48 -12.97 -3.90 13.46
CA TYR A 48 -12.12 -3.10 14.34
C TYR A 48 -11.05 -2.33 13.58
N HIS A 49 -10.43 -2.95 12.57
CA HIS A 49 -9.48 -2.28 11.69
C HIS A 49 -10.13 -1.15 10.87
N ASP A 50 -11.32 -1.37 10.31
CA ASP A 50 -12.07 -0.35 9.56
C ASP A 50 -12.46 0.83 10.47
N ILE A 51 -12.85 0.60 11.73
CA ILE A 51 -13.16 1.67 12.70
C ILE A 51 -11.89 2.48 13.03
N PHE A 52 -10.77 1.80 13.32
CA PHE A 52 -9.49 2.44 13.57
C PHE A 52 -9.09 3.35 12.40
N ASN A 53 -9.20 2.86 11.17
CA ASN A 53 -8.86 3.62 9.97
C ASN A 53 -9.84 4.77 9.70
N LEU A 54 -11.13 4.60 9.97
CA LEU A 54 -12.11 5.69 9.81
C LEU A 54 -11.80 6.90 10.69
N ILE A 55 -11.40 6.65 11.93
CA ILE A 55 -11.05 7.71 12.88
C ILE A 55 -9.70 8.32 12.52
N SER A 56 -8.67 7.48 12.36
CA SER A 56 -7.29 7.94 12.11
C SER A 56 -7.17 8.69 10.78
N ILE A 57 -7.70 8.14 9.69
CA ILE A 57 -7.60 8.77 8.37
C ILE A 57 -8.49 10.03 8.29
N ALA A 58 -9.61 10.11 9.02
CA ALA A 58 -10.37 11.35 9.12
C ALA A 58 -9.52 12.47 9.74
N TRP A 59 -8.79 12.17 10.82
CA TRP A 59 -7.84 13.10 11.43
C TRP A 59 -6.71 13.50 10.49
N LEU A 60 -6.13 12.55 9.74
CA LEU A 60 -5.10 12.85 8.74
C LEU A 60 -5.62 13.78 7.65
N ASN A 61 -6.81 13.52 7.10
CA ASN A 61 -7.41 14.39 6.10
C ASN A 61 -7.68 15.79 6.67
N ALA A 62 -8.19 15.90 7.90
CA ALA A 62 -8.46 17.19 8.54
C ALA A 62 -7.17 18.01 8.76
N SER A 63 -6.12 17.38 9.30
CA SER A 63 -4.82 18.03 9.51
C SER A 63 -4.12 18.40 8.20
N ASN A 64 -4.23 17.55 7.17
CA ASN A 64 -3.74 17.86 5.82
C ASN A 64 -4.46 19.08 5.23
N PHE A 65 -5.79 19.12 5.27
CA PHE A 65 -6.55 20.26 4.76
C PHE A 65 -6.27 21.55 5.55
N TYR A 66 -6.09 21.44 6.88
CA TYR A 66 -5.67 22.59 7.69
C TYR A 66 -4.32 23.14 7.22
N TYR A 67 -3.33 22.26 6.99
CA TYR A 67 -2.04 22.67 6.45
C TYR A 67 -2.16 23.28 5.05
N LEU A 68 -2.89 22.65 4.14
CA LEU A 68 -3.10 23.19 2.78
C LEU A 68 -3.78 24.56 2.78
N ALA A 69 -4.69 24.82 3.72
CA ALA A 69 -5.42 26.07 3.81
C ALA A 69 -4.61 27.20 4.47
N THR A 70 -3.73 26.87 5.42
CA THR A 70 -3.07 27.87 6.29
C THR A 70 -1.56 27.95 6.12
N GLY A 71 -0.93 26.92 5.56
CA GLY A 71 0.51 26.70 5.59
C GLY A 71 1.06 26.39 6.98
N GLN A 72 0.20 26.16 7.98
CA GLN A 72 0.58 25.93 9.38
C GLN A 72 0.27 24.50 9.84
N GLY A 73 0.93 24.07 10.91
CA GLY A 73 0.64 22.78 11.55
C GLY A 73 1.26 21.56 10.85
N PHE A 74 2.24 21.75 9.95
CA PHE A 74 2.91 20.65 9.27
C PHE A 74 3.43 19.58 10.23
N GLN A 75 4.07 19.98 11.33
CA GLN A 75 4.64 19.03 12.30
C GLN A 75 3.59 18.10 12.91
N ILE A 76 2.40 18.63 13.23
CA ILE A 76 1.29 17.83 13.76
C ILE A 76 0.77 16.88 12.68
N PHE A 77 0.59 17.37 11.45
CA PHE A 77 0.16 16.57 10.31
C PHE A 77 1.16 15.44 9.98
N TYR A 78 2.45 15.77 9.91
CA TYR A 78 3.55 14.83 9.67
C TYR A 78 3.61 13.76 10.76
N LEU A 79 3.65 14.16 12.03
CA LEU A 79 3.74 13.23 13.15
C LEU A 79 2.51 12.31 13.19
N SER A 80 1.31 12.86 12.98
CA SER A 80 0.08 12.07 12.90
C SER A 80 0.15 11.05 11.77
N THR A 81 0.64 11.46 10.59
CA THR A 81 0.78 10.58 9.42
C THR A 81 1.77 9.45 9.69
N MET A 82 2.94 9.76 10.25
CA MET A 82 3.95 8.76 10.58
C MET A 82 3.45 7.77 11.64
N LEU A 83 2.83 8.27 12.71
CA LEU A 83 2.26 7.43 13.76
C LEU A 83 1.17 6.50 13.20
N TYR A 84 0.29 7.01 12.32
CA TYR A 84 -0.70 6.18 11.64
C TYR A 84 -0.06 5.08 10.81
N PHE A 85 0.90 5.40 9.93
CA PHE A 85 1.53 4.38 9.09
C PHE A 85 2.29 3.33 9.89
N VAL A 86 2.99 3.72 10.96
CA VAL A 86 3.66 2.76 11.85
C VAL A 86 2.64 1.89 12.58
N ALA A 87 1.56 2.47 13.11
CA ALA A 87 0.52 1.73 13.81
C ALA A 87 -0.22 0.75 12.87
N ASP A 88 -0.58 1.18 11.67
CA ASP A 88 -1.27 0.33 10.69
C ASP A 88 -0.35 -0.77 10.14
N LEU A 89 0.94 -0.46 9.92
CA LEU A 89 1.96 -1.45 9.57
C LEU A 89 2.07 -2.55 10.64
N ILE A 90 2.15 -2.17 11.92
CA ILE A 90 2.18 -3.12 13.03
C ILE A 90 0.87 -3.92 13.10
N TYR A 91 -0.28 -3.25 12.98
CA TYR A 91 -1.59 -3.91 13.03
C TYR A 91 -1.70 -4.98 11.94
N VAL A 92 -1.44 -4.63 10.69
CA VAL A 92 -1.53 -5.55 9.54
C VAL A 92 -0.48 -6.65 9.64
N GLY A 93 0.71 -6.35 10.19
CA GLY A 93 1.77 -7.34 10.41
C GLY A 93 1.38 -8.39 11.45
N VAL A 94 0.77 -7.98 12.57
CA VAL A 94 0.30 -8.88 13.62
C VAL A 94 -0.99 -9.61 13.21
N VAL A 95 -1.86 -8.94 12.45
CA VAL A 95 -3.21 -9.42 12.11
C VAL A 95 -3.45 -9.38 10.60
N PRO A 96 -2.77 -10.24 9.81
CA PRO A 96 -2.80 -10.17 8.34
C PRO A 96 -4.18 -10.48 7.72
N ARG A 97 -5.10 -11.06 8.49
CA ARG A 97 -6.50 -11.34 8.08
C ARG A 97 -7.41 -10.10 8.12
N SER A 98 -6.93 -8.98 8.66
CA SER A 98 -7.68 -7.70 8.69
C SER A 98 -7.89 -7.12 7.29
N VAL A 99 -7.02 -7.46 6.33
CA VAL A 99 -7.02 -6.94 4.97
C VAL A 99 -6.89 -8.06 3.93
N LYS A 100 -7.29 -7.78 2.68
CA LYS A 100 -7.29 -8.80 1.61
C LYS A 100 -5.89 -9.16 1.09
N SER A 101 -4.96 -8.20 1.13
CA SER A 101 -3.62 -8.36 0.59
C SER A 101 -2.61 -7.72 1.55
N PRO A 102 -2.27 -8.40 2.66
CA PRO A 102 -1.45 -7.82 3.71
C PRO A 102 -0.06 -7.43 3.21
N LEU A 103 0.60 -8.27 2.40
CA LEU A 103 1.95 -7.96 1.89
C LEU A 103 2.00 -6.70 1.02
N VAL A 104 1.00 -6.48 0.17
CA VAL A 104 0.94 -5.29 -0.69
C VAL A 104 0.72 -4.03 0.16
N ILE A 105 -0.10 -4.13 1.21
CA ILE A 105 -0.38 -3.03 2.13
C ILE A 105 0.85 -2.72 3.00
N LEU A 106 1.54 -3.75 3.51
CA LEU A 106 2.78 -3.57 4.27
C LEU A 106 3.86 -2.89 3.40
N ALA A 107 4.06 -3.35 2.16
CA ALA A 107 5.00 -2.73 1.23
C ALA A 107 4.63 -1.27 0.94
N HIS A 108 3.34 -0.99 0.72
CA HIS A 108 2.83 0.37 0.54
C HIS A 108 3.15 1.26 1.75
N HIS A 109 2.91 0.81 2.98
CA HIS A 109 3.20 1.58 4.19
C HIS A 109 4.69 1.82 4.38
N VAL A 110 5.54 0.82 4.12
CA VAL A 110 7.00 0.99 4.19
C VAL A 110 7.48 2.03 3.17
N ILE A 111 7.05 1.92 1.91
CA ILE A 111 7.41 2.89 0.87
C ILE A 111 6.90 4.28 1.24
N THR A 112 5.66 4.42 1.70
CA THR A 112 5.07 5.72 2.05
C THR A 112 5.73 6.33 3.27
N ALA A 113 6.03 5.55 4.30
CA ALA A 113 6.75 6.01 5.49
C ALA A 113 8.15 6.53 5.14
N LEU A 114 8.90 5.80 4.31
CA LEU A 114 10.20 6.27 3.80
C LEU A 114 10.04 7.53 2.94
N TYR A 115 8.97 7.60 2.15
CA TYR A 115 8.72 8.73 1.27
C TYR A 115 8.45 10.02 2.04
N VAL A 116 7.66 9.97 3.12
CA VAL A 116 7.35 11.16 3.93
C VAL A 116 8.53 11.64 4.79
N LEU A 117 9.65 10.91 4.86
CA LEU A 117 10.88 11.43 5.51
C LEU A 117 11.48 12.62 4.77
N ILE A 118 11.24 12.73 3.46
CA ILE A 118 11.77 13.81 2.62
C ILE A 118 11.29 15.20 3.10
N PRO A 119 9.98 15.50 3.15
CA PRO A 119 9.51 16.80 3.63
C PRO A 119 9.88 17.09 5.09
N TYR A 120 10.13 16.06 5.92
CA TYR A 120 10.62 16.26 7.29
C TYR A 120 12.06 16.81 7.30
N HIS A 121 12.94 16.26 6.47
CA HIS A 121 14.32 16.74 6.35
C HIS A 121 14.50 17.94 5.43
N TYR A 122 13.55 18.17 4.52
CA TYR A 122 13.56 19.24 3.53
C TYR A 122 12.23 20.01 3.56
N PRO A 123 12.06 20.96 4.50
CA PRO A 123 10.78 21.66 4.72
C PRO A 123 10.23 22.40 3.50
N GLN A 124 11.06 22.76 2.52
CA GLN A 124 10.60 23.34 1.26
C GLN A 124 9.72 22.39 0.42
N TYR A 125 9.68 21.10 0.76
CA TYR A 125 8.89 20.06 0.09
C TYR A 125 7.70 19.56 0.94
N GLU A 126 7.36 20.21 2.06
CA GLU A 126 6.18 19.87 2.88
C GLU A 126 4.87 19.84 2.07
N TRP A 127 4.74 20.74 1.10
CA TRP A 127 3.60 20.77 0.19
C TRP A 127 3.48 19.46 -0.60
N CYS A 128 4.60 18.84 -1.03
CA CYS A 128 4.59 17.58 -1.78
C CYS A 128 3.85 16.48 -1.01
N MET A 129 4.14 16.31 0.28
CA MET A 129 3.46 15.33 1.11
C MET A 129 1.98 15.64 1.26
N SER A 130 1.64 16.91 1.47
CA SER A 130 0.24 17.34 1.66
C SER A 130 -0.62 17.01 0.43
N TYR A 131 -0.07 17.27 -0.76
CA TYR A 131 -0.70 16.89 -2.02
C TYR A 131 -0.75 15.38 -2.25
N CYS A 132 0.31 14.63 -1.93
CA CYS A 132 0.28 13.16 -1.98
C CYS A 132 -0.82 12.59 -1.08
N MET A 133 -0.97 13.12 0.14
CA MET A 133 -1.91 12.64 1.15
C MET A 133 -3.38 12.97 0.82
N LEU A 134 -3.67 13.75 -0.23
CA LEU A 134 -5.05 13.91 -0.72
C LEU A 134 -5.66 12.56 -1.14
N VAL A 135 -4.85 11.59 -1.57
CA VAL A 135 -5.32 10.25 -1.94
C VAL A 135 -6.04 9.53 -0.78
N GLU A 136 -5.73 9.90 0.47
CA GLU A 136 -6.35 9.32 1.66
C GLU A 136 -7.82 9.74 1.84
N VAL A 137 -8.28 10.79 1.16
CA VAL A 137 -9.72 11.09 1.04
C VAL A 137 -10.44 9.94 0.36
N ASN A 138 -9.85 9.39 -0.71
CA ASN A 138 -10.42 8.25 -1.41
C ASN A 138 -10.36 6.96 -0.56
N THR A 139 -9.26 6.74 0.18
CA THR A 139 -9.15 5.62 1.13
C THR A 139 -10.22 5.70 2.20
N TRP A 140 -10.43 6.88 2.78
CA TRP A 140 -11.45 7.11 3.80
C TRP A 140 -12.86 6.83 3.26
N LEU A 141 -13.20 7.36 2.08
CA LEU A 141 -14.49 7.10 1.42
C LEU A 141 -14.69 5.61 1.11
N LEU A 142 -13.64 4.89 0.72
CA LEU A 142 -13.68 3.43 0.50
C LEU A 142 -14.04 2.67 1.78
N ILE A 143 -13.48 3.07 2.92
CA ILE A 143 -13.81 2.45 4.21
C ILE A 143 -15.21 2.85 4.65
N ALA A 144 -15.55 4.14 4.56
CA ALA A 144 -16.85 4.68 4.95
C ALA A 144 -18.00 4.00 4.21
N LYS A 145 -17.89 3.80 2.89
CA LYS A 145 -18.92 3.11 2.10
C LYS A 145 -19.06 1.62 2.41
N ARG A 146 -18.03 0.98 3.01
CA ARG A 146 -18.10 -0.42 3.47
C ARG A 146 -18.84 -0.51 4.80
N THR A 147 -18.67 0.49 5.66
CA THR A 147 -19.31 0.57 6.99
C THR A 147 -20.74 1.08 6.90
N VAL A 148 -21.02 2.04 6.01
CA VAL A 148 -22.34 2.68 5.86
C VAL A 148 -22.83 2.53 4.43
N ARG A 149 -24.00 1.92 4.25
CA ARG A 149 -24.66 1.80 2.93
C ARG A 149 -25.29 3.14 2.53
N SER A 150 -24.55 3.96 1.80
CA SER A 150 -25.01 5.24 1.27
C SER A 150 -24.62 5.40 -0.19
N VAL A 151 -25.60 5.71 -1.05
CA VAL A 151 -25.39 6.00 -2.48
C VAL A 151 -24.51 7.23 -2.69
N VAL A 152 -24.55 8.18 -1.76
CA VAL A 152 -23.71 9.39 -1.80
C VAL A 152 -22.25 9.02 -1.55
N LEU A 153 -21.96 8.21 -0.53
CA LEU A 153 -20.59 7.74 -0.26
C LEU A 153 -20.04 6.91 -1.41
N GLU A 154 -20.90 6.11 -2.05
CA GLU A 154 -20.52 5.33 -3.22
C GLU A 154 -20.16 6.23 -4.41
N ALA A 155 -21.01 7.21 -4.74
CA ALA A 155 -20.73 8.17 -5.80
C ALA A 155 -19.44 8.97 -5.53
N LEU A 156 -19.29 9.51 -4.31
CA LEU A 156 -18.09 10.25 -3.90
C LEU A 156 -16.83 9.39 -3.99
N PHE A 157 -16.90 8.13 -3.57
CA PHE A 157 -15.78 7.20 -3.71
C PHE A 157 -15.37 7.05 -5.18
N TYR A 158 -16.31 6.83 -6.10
CA TYR A 158 -15.95 6.63 -7.52
C TYR A 158 -15.42 7.90 -8.17
N VAL A 159 -16.02 9.06 -7.88
CA VAL A 159 -15.54 10.36 -8.38
C VAL A 159 -14.13 10.63 -7.89
N THR A 160 -13.89 10.54 -6.58
CA THR A 160 -12.56 10.75 -5.99
C THR A 160 -11.56 9.69 -6.43
N TRP A 161 -11.98 8.46 -6.67
CA TRP A 161 -11.10 7.39 -7.16
C TRP A 161 -10.56 7.71 -8.56
N VAL A 162 -11.41 8.17 -9.48
CA VAL A 162 -10.97 8.60 -10.82
C VAL A 162 -10.07 9.83 -10.70
N LEU A 163 -10.54 10.88 -10.03
CA LEU A 163 -9.81 12.15 -9.95
C LEU A 163 -8.47 12.00 -9.23
N LEU A 164 -8.47 11.41 -8.03
CA LEU A 164 -7.28 11.36 -7.18
C LEU A 164 -6.33 10.23 -7.60
N ARG A 165 -6.81 8.99 -7.74
CA ARG A 165 -5.91 7.85 -7.99
C ARG A 165 -5.49 7.70 -9.45
N ASN A 166 -6.36 8.01 -10.40
CA ASN A 166 -6.12 7.71 -11.82
C ASN A 166 -5.67 8.92 -12.64
N ILE A 167 -5.92 10.14 -12.18
CA ILE A 167 -5.53 11.37 -12.90
C ILE A 167 -4.46 12.13 -12.11
N TYR A 168 -4.79 12.49 -10.87
CA TYR A 168 -3.96 13.37 -10.06
C TYR A 168 -2.66 12.70 -9.59
N TYR A 169 -2.73 11.49 -9.05
CA TYR A 169 -1.56 10.79 -8.53
C TYR A 169 -0.48 10.49 -9.60
N PRO A 170 -0.84 10.04 -10.83
CA PRO A 170 0.12 9.96 -11.93
C PRO A 170 0.68 11.31 -12.36
N TYR A 171 -0.14 12.37 -12.35
CA TYR A 171 0.32 13.73 -12.65
C TYR A 171 1.41 14.20 -11.67
N LEU A 172 1.33 13.81 -10.39
CA LEU A 172 2.36 14.14 -9.39
C LEU A 172 3.75 13.57 -9.74
N ILE A 173 3.86 12.46 -10.48
CA ILE A 173 5.16 11.93 -10.93
C ILE A 173 5.89 13.00 -11.74
N TRP A 174 5.19 13.65 -12.67
CA TRP A 174 5.76 14.70 -13.51
C TRP A 174 6.13 15.96 -12.70
N VAL A 175 5.30 16.32 -11.72
CA VAL A 175 5.58 17.44 -10.81
C VAL A 175 6.87 17.18 -10.02
N PHE A 176 7.00 16.00 -9.42
CA PHE A 176 8.18 15.65 -8.62
C PHE A 176 9.44 15.43 -9.48
N TYR A 177 9.28 14.96 -10.71
CA TYR A 177 10.38 14.94 -11.68
C TYR A 177 10.92 16.35 -11.96
N LYS A 178 10.05 17.37 -12.09
CA LYS A 178 10.49 18.76 -12.26
C LYS A 178 11.21 19.31 -11.03
N GLU A 179 10.72 19.01 -9.82
CA GLU A 179 11.40 19.43 -8.59
C GLU A 179 12.77 18.76 -8.46
N TRP A 180 12.88 17.47 -8.78
CA TRP A 180 14.18 16.78 -8.84
C TRP A 180 15.14 17.41 -9.86
N LEU A 181 14.67 17.78 -11.06
CA LEU A 181 15.50 18.47 -12.06
C LEU A 181 15.96 19.84 -11.56
N LYS A 182 15.10 20.58 -10.86
CA LYS A 182 15.45 21.86 -10.26
C LYS A 182 16.54 21.68 -9.19
N GLU A 183 16.38 20.74 -8.27
CA GLU A 183 17.38 20.43 -7.25
C GLU A 183 18.70 19.96 -7.88
N THR A 184 18.62 19.13 -8.93
CA THR A 184 19.78 18.66 -9.70
C THR A 184 20.61 19.82 -10.25
N ARG A 185 19.96 20.86 -10.78
CA ARG A 185 20.66 22.05 -11.28
C ARG A 185 21.33 22.84 -10.15
N SER A 186 20.69 22.91 -8.98
CA SER A 186 21.24 23.59 -7.80
C SER A 186 22.44 22.84 -7.21
N CYS A 187 22.37 21.51 -7.11
CA CYS A 187 23.43 20.69 -6.54
C CYS A 187 24.57 20.37 -7.54
N GLY A 188 24.35 20.54 -8.84
CA GLY A 188 25.29 20.14 -9.89
C GLY A 188 25.40 18.62 -10.10
N THR A 189 24.50 17.82 -9.50
CA THR A 189 24.48 16.36 -9.61
C THR A 189 23.06 15.80 -9.58
N PRO A 190 22.73 14.79 -10.40
CA PRO A 190 21.42 14.11 -10.36
C PRO A 190 21.22 13.28 -9.09
N TRP A 191 22.31 12.96 -8.38
CA TRP A 191 22.33 12.14 -7.18
C TRP A 191 22.05 12.98 -5.93
N ASN A 192 20.83 13.52 -5.85
CA ASN A 192 20.33 14.22 -4.68
C ASN A 192 19.13 13.47 -4.07
N PRO A 193 18.81 13.68 -2.78
CA PRO A 193 17.74 12.95 -2.11
C PRO A 193 16.35 13.10 -2.75
N ILE A 194 16.10 14.20 -3.47
CA ILE A 194 14.82 14.45 -4.15
C ILE A 194 14.58 13.48 -5.31
N LEU A 195 15.62 12.80 -5.82
CA LEU A 195 15.47 11.70 -6.80
C LEU A 195 14.54 10.59 -6.31
N THR A 196 14.49 10.36 -5.00
CA THR A 196 13.61 9.34 -4.41
C THR A 196 12.12 9.68 -4.59
N THR A 197 11.77 10.96 -4.75
CA THR A 197 10.37 11.42 -4.88
C THR A 197 9.67 10.86 -6.14
N PRO A 198 10.16 11.04 -7.38
CA PRO A 198 9.51 10.44 -8.56
C PRO A 198 9.56 8.91 -8.55
N ILE A 199 10.60 8.30 -7.96
CA ILE A 199 10.72 6.84 -7.87
C ILE A 199 9.61 6.26 -6.99
N PHE A 200 9.47 6.75 -5.75
CA PHE A 200 8.42 6.29 -4.84
C PHE A 200 7.03 6.66 -5.34
N GLN A 201 6.85 7.85 -5.91
CA GLN A 201 5.57 8.23 -6.51
C GLN A 201 5.18 7.29 -7.67
N THR A 202 6.14 6.88 -8.50
CA THR A 202 5.91 5.90 -9.58
C THR A 202 5.52 4.53 -9.01
N ALA A 203 6.21 4.05 -7.98
CA ALA A 203 5.89 2.78 -7.33
C ALA A 203 4.47 2.78 -6.72
N LEU A 204 4.12 3.86 -5.99
CA LEU A 204 2.81 4.03 -5.39
C LEU A 204 1.70 4.19 -6.45
N THR A 205 1.99 4.86 -7.57
CA THR A 205 1.09 4.94 -8.72
C THR A 205 0.87 3.57 -9.37
N GLY A 206 1.93 2.76 -9.50
CA GLY A 206 1.83 1.38 -9.98
C GLY A 206 0.90 0.53 -9.11
N LEU A 207 1.02 0.65 -7.78
CA LEU A 207 0.11 0.01 -6.82
C LEU A 207 -1.35 0.48 -6.98
N ASN A 208 -1.56 1.77 -7.21
CA ASN A 208 -2.90 2.32 -7.49
C ASN A 208 -3.53 1.72 -8.76
N TYR A 209 -2.75 1.56 -9.82
CA TYR A 209 -3.23 0.90 -11.04
C TYR A 209 -3.48 -0.59 -10.83
N TYR A 210 -2.62 -1.29 -10.08
CA TYR A 210 -2.85 -2.68 -9.71
C TYR A 210 -4.20 -2.88 -9.01
N TRP A 211 -4.53 -2.03 -8.04
CA TRP A 211 -5.84 -2.07 -7.36
C TRP A 211 -7.00 -1.65 -8.27
N THR A 212 -6.77 -0.72 -9.19
CA THR A 212 -7.75 -0.30 -10.19
C THR A 212 -8.13 -1.45 -11.11
N VAL A 213 -7.14 -2.16 -11.66
CA VAL A 213 -7.35 -3.37 -12.47
C VAL A 213 -8.08 -4.43 -11.65
N SER A 214 -7.67 -4.65 -10.39
CA SER A 214 -8.34 -5.59 -9.48
C SER A 214 -9.80 -5.25 -9.20
N LEU A 215 -10.15 -3.95 -9.16
CA LEU A 215 -11.51 -3.47 -8.99
C LEU A 215 -12.36 -3.75 -10.23
N LEU A 216 -11.81 -3.51 -11.43
CA LEU A 216 -12.49 -3.66 -12.71
C LEU A 216 -12.67 -5.13 -13.12
N LEU A 217 -11.67 -5.98 -12.85
CA LEU A 217 -11.70 -7.40 -13.23
C LEU A 217 -12.49 -8.29 -12.26
N LYS A 218 -13.04 -7.74 -11.18
CA LYS A 218 -13.75 -8.52 -10.18
C LYS A 218 -14.97 -9.20 -10.84
N PRO A 219 -15.02 -10.54 -10.94
CA PRO A 219 -16.11 -11.21 -11.62
C PRO A 219 -17.44 -10.85 -10.96
N LYS A 220 -18.42 -10.43 -11.77
CA LYS A 220 -19.80 -10.26 -11.29
C LYS A 220 -20.22 -11.62 -10.73
N LYS A 221 -20.53 -11.69 -9.42
CA LYS A 221 -21.17 -12.88 -8.86
C LYS A 221 -22.44 -13.09 -9.68
N SER A 222 -22.44 -14.12 -10.53
CA SER A 222 -23.64 -14.53 -11.25
C SER A 222 -24.69 -14.78 -10.18
N LYS A 223 -25.83 -14.09 -10.28
CA LYS A 223 -27.00 -14.46 -9.47
C LYS A 223 -27.33 -15.89 -9.93
N GLN A 224 -26.97 -16.89 -9.12
CA GLN A 224 -27.57 -18.21 -9.24
C GLN A 224 -29.06 -17.99 -8.95
N LEU A 225 -29.84 -17.92 -10.04
CA LEU A 225 -31.29 -17.92 -10.03
C LEU A 225 -31.78 -19.34 -9.79
#